data_AF-A0A8B9V524-F1
#
_entry.id   AF-A0A8B9V524-F1
#
_cell.length_a   1.000
_cell.length_b   1.000
_cell.length_c   1.000
_cell.angle_alpha   90.00
_cell.angle_beta   90.00
_cell.angle_gamma   90.00
#
_symmetry.space_group_name_H-M   'P 1'
#
loop_
_entity.id
_entity.type
_entity.pdbx_description
1 polymer ?
#
loop_
_entity_poly.entity_id
_entity_poly.type
_entity_poly.pdbx_seq_one_letter_code
_entity_poly.pdbx_strand_id
1 'polypeptide(L)'
;PAAPLEAVFFPLKLCPLGTEGPGVSVSEERQSPAESGGVTIIYNPYASLSIEQQRQKLPVFKLRNHILYLVENYQTLVIVGETGCGKSTQIPQYLAEAGWTAEGRVVGVTQPRRVAAVSVAGRVADERGAVLGHEVGYCIRFDDCTDPQATRIKFLTDGMLVREMMADPLLTRYSVLMLDEIQKKRGDLRLIVASATLDAEKFRDFFNQNDTGDPSKDTSVILTVEGRTFPVDIFYLQSPVPDYVKSTVETAMKIHQMENDGDILAFLTGQEEVETVVSMLIEQARALSRTGMKRHLRVLPMYAGLPYPEQMKVFERVSRNVRKVIVATNVAETSITIHGITFVIDCGFVKLRAYNPKTAIECLVVVPESKASANQRAGRAGRNRSGKCYRLFTVMFPQNTLWLFTQSAVLQSLAPVLLLVFLRGSSCVLKSSLDMHCRLTEPLGIRIAEFPLNPMFAKMLLESGKKKKYKTTSYFSSYSIRHLLNLKYSVSSWRGA
;
A
#
# COMPACT_ATOMS: atom_id res chain seq x y z
N PRO A 1 40.17 -7.87 -32.40
CA PRO A 1 40.94 -7.15 -31.37
C PRO A 1 39.98 -6.36 -30.47
N ALA A 2 39.37 -7.06 -29.52
CA ALA A 2 38.45 -6.50 -28.53
C ALA A 2 39.11 -6.68 -27.16
N ALA A 3 39.44 -5.57 -26.50
CA ALA A 3 39.96 -5.56 -25.13
C ALA A 3 38.78 -5.58 -24.14
N PRO A 4 38.79 -6.42 -23.11
CA PRO A 4 37.78 -6.38 -22.06
C PRO A 4 38.12 -5.29 -21.03
N LEU A 5 37.10 -4.51 -20.65
CA LEU A 5 37.12 -3.54 -19.56
C LEU A 5 37.23 -4.27 -18.21
N GLU A 6 38.36 -4.11 -17.53
CA GLU A 6 38.56 -4.53 -16.14
C GLU A 6 37.73 -3.65 -15.19
N ALA A 7 36.89 -4.27 -14.38
CA ALA A 7 36.19 -3.63 -13.28
C ALA A 7 37.16 -3.36 -12.12
N VAL A 8 37.38 -2.08 -11.83
CA VAL A 8 38.19 -1.62 -10.69
C VAL A 8 37.44 -1.93 -9.39
N PHE A 9 37.92 -2.95 -8.66
CA PHE A 9 37.47 -3.27 -7.31
C PHE A 9 38.11 -2.30 -6.29
N PHE A 10 37.29 -1.57 -5.53
CA PHE A 10 37.74 -0.89 -4.32
C PHE A 10 37.85 -1.90 -3.15
N PRO A 11 38.96 -1.94 -2.39
CA PRO A 11 39.13 -2.88 -1.30
C PRO A 11 38.31 -2.47 -0.08
N LEU A 12 37.34 -3.31 0.31
CA LEU A 12 36.64 -3.23 1.59
C LEU A 12 37.61 -3.63 2.71
N LYS A 13 37.96 -2.68 3.58
CA LYS A 13 38.65 -2.96 4.85
C LYS A 13 37.68 -3.67 5.80
N LEU A 14 37.97 -4.94 6.08
CA LEU A 14 37.35 -5.73 7.15
C LEU A 14 37.78 -5.17 8.51
N CYS A 15 36.83 -4.78 9.36
CA CYS A 15 37.09 -4.54 10.78
C CYS A 15 37.31 -5.88 11.51
N PRO A 16 38.31 -5.99 12.41
CA PRO A 16 38.58 -7.21 13.14
C PRO A 16 37.51 -7.51 14.20
N LEU A 17 37.28 -8.81 14.40
CA LEU A 17 36.39 -9.38 15.40
C LEU A 17 36.80 -8.99 16.82
N GLY A 18 35.85 -8.47 17.60
CA GLY A 18 35.95 -8.32 19.05
C GLY A 18 35.78 -6.89 19.52
N THR A 19 34.54 -6.51 19.84
CA THR A 19 34.17 -5.62 20.96
C THR A 19 32.64 -5.52 21.04
N GLU A 20 32.17 -5.29 22.26
CA GLU A 20 30.81 -5.52 22.76
C GLU A 20 29.70 -4.81 21.99
N GLY A 21 28.58 -5.52 21.78
CA GLY A 21 27.42 -5.01 21.05
C GLY A 21 26.68 -3.90 21.82
N PRO A 22 26.25 -2.81 21.17
CA PRO A 22 25.32 -1.86 21.78
C PRO A 22 23.93 -2.50 21.92
N GLY A 23 23.36 -2.41 23.13
CA GLY A 23 22.11 -3.02 23.53
C GLY A 23 20.93 -2.65 22.62
N VAL A 24 20.28 -3.70 22.09
CA VAL A 24 18.98 -3.60 21.43
C VAL A 24 17.93 -3.38 22.51
N SER A 25 17.50 -2.13 22.69
CA SER A 25 16.28 -1.83 23.43
C SER A 25 15.10 -2.26 22.58
N VAL A 26 14.49 -3.38 22.95
CA VAL A 26 13.21 -3.84 22.41
C VAL A 26 12.12 -2.97 23.05
N SER A 27 11.79 -1.85 22.42
CA SER A 27 10.57 -1.09 22.73
C SER A 27 9.40 -1.69 21.92
N GLU A 28 8.72 -2.66 22.52
CA GLU A 28 7.42 -3.15 22.03
C GLU A 28 6.34 -2.07 22.20
N GLU A 29 5.79 -1.60 21.08
CA GLU A 29 4.52 -0.85 21.06
C GLU A 29 3.37 -1.77 21.48
N ARG A 30 2.97 -1.68 22.76
CA ARG A 30 1.64 -2.11 23.21
C ARG A 30 0.65 -0.98 22.94
N GLN A 31 -0.09 -1.05 21.83
CA GLN A 31 -1.32 -0.28 21.69
C GLN A 31 -2.41 -0.92 22.55
N SER A 32 -3.03 -0.14 23.42
CA SER A 32 -4.15 -0.56 24.25
C SER A 32 -5.48 -0.52 23.46
N PRO A 33 -6.50 -1.34 23.79
CA PRO A 33 -7.70 -1.52 22.95
C PRO A 33 -8.76 -0.42 23.09
N ALA A 34 -8.45 0.73 23.69
CA ALA A 34 -9.46 1.71 24.10
C ALA A 34 -9.26 3.06 23.43
N GLU A 35 -9.31 3.12 22.09
CA GLU A 35 -9.39 4.40 21.36
C GLU A 35 -9.99 4.22 19.94
N SER A 36 -10.99 3.34 19.80
CA SER A 36 -11.73 3.12 18.55
C SER A 36 -12.87 4.13 18.37
N GLY A 37 -12.55 5.42 18.34
CA GLY A 37 -13.53 6.50 18.13
C GLY A 37 -13.05 7.65 17.24
N GLY A 38 -11.83 7.60 16.71
CA GLY A 38 -11.31 8.63 15.83
C GLY A 38 -11.93 8.53 14.44
N VAL A 39 -12.93 9.37 14.15
CA VAL A 39 -13.45 9.58 12.79
C VAL A 39 -12.26 9.82 11.86
N THR A 40 -12.04 8.91 10.92
CA THR A 40 -10.99 9.05 9.91
C THR A 40 -11.38 10.21 9.00
N ILE A 41 -10.79 11.40 9.21
CA ILE A 41 -11.10 12.58 8.41
C ILE A 41 -10.54 12.39 6.99
N ILE A 42 -11.39 11.88 6.10
CA ILE A 42 -11.11 11.82 4.66
C ILE A 42 -11.49 13.18 4.10
N TYR A 43 -10.49 13.97 3.70
CA TYR A 43 -10.74 15.27 3.10
C TYR A 43 -11.62 15.10 1.87
N ASN A 44 -12.70 15.88 1.86
CA ASN A 44 -13.64 15.95 0.77
C ASN A 44 -13.82 17.42 0.35
N PRO A 45 -13.37 17.82 -0.85
CA PRO A 45 -13.49 19.20 -1.32
C PRO A 45 -14.95 19.66 -1.45
N TYR A 46 -15.88 18.70 -1.51
CA TYR A 46 -17.30 18.91 -1.67
C TYR A 46 -18.08 18.67 -0.38
N ALA A 47 -17.42 18.69 0.80
CA ALA A 47 -18.07 18.41 2.09
C ALA A 47 -19.30 19.30 2.39
N SER A 48 -19.37 20.51 1.82
CA SER A 48 -20.51 21.41 1.94
C SER A 48 -21.72 21.03 1.06
N LEU A 49 -21.54 20.10 0.13
CA LEU A 49 -22.60 19.56 -0.72
C LEU A 49 -23.22 18.32 -0.08
N SER A 50 -24.44 17.96 -0.49
CA SER A 50 -25.03 16.66 -0.13
C SER A 50 -24.15 15.52 -0.64
N ILE A 51 -24.12 14.39 0.07
CA ILE A 51 -23.33 13.20 -0.29
C ILE A 51 -23.57 12.79 -1.75
N GLU A 52 -24.82 12.85 -2.21
CA GLU A 52 -25.18 12.53 -3.58
C GLU A 52 -24.52 13.47 -4.61
N GLN A 53 -24.56 14.78 -4.38
CA GLN A 53 -23.89 15.76 -5.25
C GLN A 53 -22.37 15.59 -5.25
N GLN A 54 -21.77 15.15 -4.13
CA GLN A 54 -20.34 14.84 -4.06
C GLN A 54 -19.99 13.66 -4.96
N ARG A 55 -20.79 12.58 -4.89
CA ARG A 55 -20.63 11.37 -5.72
C ARG A 55 -20.73 11.70 -7.21
N GLN A 56 -21.72 12.50 -7.60
CA GLN A 56 -21.94 12.92 -8.99
C GLN A 56 -20.79 13.73 -9.58
N LYS A 57 -20.02 14.45 -8.75
CA LYS A 57 -18.87 15.23 -9.20
C LYS A 57 -17.61 14.42 -9.46
N LEU A 58 -17.55 13.15 -9.03
CA LEU A 58 -16.39 12.29 -9.28
C LEU A 58 -16.31 11.89 -10.76
N PRO A 59 -15.11 11.88 -11.37
CA PRO A 59 -14.95 11.53 -12.79
C PRO A 59 -15.59 10.19 -13.19
N VAL A 60 -15.50 9.18 -12.32
CA VAL A 60 -16.05 7.84 -12.58
C VAL A 60 -17.58 7.83 -12.72
N PHE A 61 -18.29 8.83 -12.19
CA PHE A 61 -19.76 8.89 -12.25
C PHE A 61 -20.28 8.95 -13.68
N LYS A 62 -19.60 9.69 -14.56
CA LYS A 62 -19.97 9.79 -15.99
C LYS A 62 -19.94 8.44 -16.71
N LEU A 63 -19.14 7.50 -16.21
CA LEU A 63 -18.93 6.19 -16.81
C LEU A 63 -19.71 5.09 -16.10
N ARG A 64 -20.59 5.41 -15.14
CA ARG A 64 -21.36 4.42 -14.35
C ARG A 64 -22.03 3.37 -15.24
N ASN A 65 -22.82 3.80 -16.23
CA ASN A 65 -23.57 2.89 -17.10
C ASN A 65 -22.64 2.07 -17.99
N HIS A 66 -21.53 2.67 -18.46
CA HIS A 66 -20.54 1.95 -19.25
C HIS A 66 -19.83 0.87 -18.41
N ILE A 67 -19.50 1.16 -17.15
CA ILE A 67 -18.90 0.19 -16.24
C ILE A 67 -19.85 -0.99 -16.04
N LEU A 68 -21.13 -0.73 -15.76
CA LEU A 68 -22.12 -1.80 -15.58
C LEU A 68 -22.28 -2.66 -16.85
N TYR A 69 -22.40 -2.03 -18.02
CA TYR A 69 -22.45 -2.74 -19.30
C TYR A 69 -21.21 -3.59 -19.54
N LEU A 70 -20.01 -3.05 -19.32
CA LEU A 70 -18.77 -3.80 -19.54
C LEU A 70 -18.60 -4.93 -18.53
N VAL A 71 -18.95 -4.70 -17.26
CA VAL A 71 -18.97 -5.76 -16.25
C VAL A 71 -19.96 -6.84 -16.63
N GLU A 72 -21.11 -6.50 -17.23
CA GLU A 72 -22.14 -7.45 -17.71
C GLU A 72 -21.66 -8.32 -18.88
N ASN A 73 -20.93 -7.75 -19.83
CA ASN A 73 -20.53 -8.41 -21.07
C ASN A 73 -19.15 -9.09 -21.02
N TYR A 74 -18.24 -8.57 -20.20
CA TYR A 74 -16.86 -9.07 -20.13
C TYR A 74 -16.57 -9.70 -18.77
N GLN A 75 -15.80 -10.78 -18.80
CA GLN A 75 -15.34 -11.43 -17.58
C GLN A 75 -14.31 -10.58 -16.83
N THR A 76 -13.40 -9.94 -17.56
CA THR A 76 -12.40 -9.04 -16.98
C THR A 76 -12.56 -7.62 -17.52
N LEU A 77 -12.61 -6.66 -16.61
CA LEU A 77 -12.62 -5.25 -16.93
C LEU A 77 -11.38 -4.58 -16.33
N VAL A 78 -10.50 -4.07 -17.18
CA VAL A 78 -9.33 -3.29 -16.76
C VAL A 78 -9.72 -1.82 -16.74
N ILE A 79 -9.87 -1.24 -15.56
CA ILE A 79 -10.20 0.18 -15.39
C ILE A 79 -8.93 0.96 -15.11
N VAL A 80 -8.58 1.84 -16.05
CA VAL A 80 -7.44 2.75 -15.91
C VAL A 80 -7.96 4.08 -15.42
N GLY A 81 -7.39 4.64 -14.36
CA GLY A 81 -7.72 5.99 -13.95
C GLY A 81 -6.84 6.47 -12.82
N GLU A 82 -6.73 7.78 -12.66
CA GLU A 82 -5.89 8.39 -11.63
C GLU A 82 -6.42 8.15 -10.21
N THR A 83 -5.56 8.27 -9.21
CA THR A 83 -6.03 8.22 -7.82
C THR A 83 -6.97 9.41 -7.54
N GLY A 84 -8.07 9.15 -6.82
CA GLY A 84 -9.05 10.19 -6.50
C GLY A 84 -10.15 10.37 -7.55
N CYS A 85 -10.15 9.62 -8.66
CA CYS A 85 -11.26 9.64 -9.63
C CYS A 85 -12.52 8.90 -9.15
N GLY A 86 -12.45 8.20 -8.00
CA GLY A 86 -13.58 7.54 -7.36
C GLY A 86 -13.69 6.03 -7.59
N LYS A 87 -12.68 5.36 -8.17
CA LYS A 87 -12.73 3.91 -8.48
C LYS A 87 -13.11 3.07 -7.26
N SER A 88 -12.27 3.08 -6.24
CA SER A 88 -12.38 2.19 -5.07
C SER A 88 -13.52 2.58 -4.13
N THR A 89 -14.08 3.80 -4.25
CA THR A 89 -15.24 4.23 -3.46
C THR A 89 -16.56 4.00 -4.18
N GLN A 90 -16.68 4.34 -5.47
CA GLN A 90 -17.97 4.37 -6.17
C GLN A 90 -18.30 3.09 -6.93
N ILE A 91 -17.32 2.42 -7.56
CA ILE A 91 -17.58 1.22 -8.37
C ILE A 91 -18.24 0.10 -7.55
N PRO A 92 -17.78 -0.22 -6.32
CA PRO A 92 -18.42 -1.24 -5.50
C PRO A 92 -19.88 -0.89 -5.17
N GLN A 93 -20.18 0.40 -5.00
CA GLN A 93 -21.54 0.88 -4.75
C GLN A 93 -22.41 0.70 -5.99
N TYR A 94 -21.91 1.02 -7.19
CA TYR A 94 -22.65 0.81 -8.44
C TYR A 94 -22.97 -0.66 -8.68
N LEU A 95 -22.03 -1.56 -8.38
CA LEU A 95 -22.23 -2.99 -8.50
C LEU A 95 -23.31 -3.50 -7.52
N ALA A 96 -23.24 -3.07 -6.26
CA ALA A 96 -24.26 -3.42 -5.27
C ALA A 96 -25.65 -2.88 -5.66
N GLU A 97 -25.74 -1.64 -6.13
CA GLU A 97 -26.97 -1.02 -6.62
C GLU A 97 -27.54 -1.74 -7.87
N ALA A 98 -26.69 -2.26 -8.74
CA ALA A 98 -27.08 -3.02 -9.93
C ALA A 98 -27.44 -4.50 -9.63
N GLY A 99 -27.44 -4.92 -8.36
CA GLY A 99 -27.87 -6.25 -7.95
C GLY A 99 -26.77 -7.32 -7.94
N TRP A 100 -25.50 -6.95 -8.10
CA TRP A 100 -24.39 -7.91 -8.00
C TRP A 100 -24.23 -8.51 -6.61
N THR A 101 -24.84 -7.91 -5.59
CA THR A 101 -24.86 -8.41 -4.21
C THR A 101 -26.17 -9.15 -3.87
N ALA A 102 -26.98 -9.50 -4.87
CA ALA A 102 -28.17 -10.32 -4.70
C ALA A 102 -27.81 -11.73 -4.18
N GLU A 103 -28.81 -12.44 -3.63
CA GLU A 103 -28.65 -13.81 -3.10
C GLU A 103 -27.60 -13.92 -1.96
N GLY A 104 -27.28 -12.81 -1.29
CA GLY A 104 -26.27 -12.78 -0.23
C GLY A 104 -24.83 -12.80 -0.72
N ARG A 105 -24.59 -12.63 -2.03
CA ARG A 105 -23.23 -12.52 -2.59
C ARG A 105 -22.58 -11.20 -2.20
N VAL A 106 -21.24 -11.21 -2.19
CA VAL A 106 -20.40 -10.09 -1.76
C VAL A 106 -19.63 -9.51 -2.94
N VAL A 107 -19.53 -8.19 -3.00
CA VAL A 107 -18.55 -7.49 -3.83
C VAL A 107 -17.31 -7.25 -2.98
N GLY A 108 -16.20 -7.86 -3.38
CA GLY A 108 -14.92 -7.75 -2.68
C GLY A 108 -14.02 -6.70 -3.33
N VAL A 109 -13.35 -5.88 -2.53
CA VAL A 109 -12.42 -4.86 -3.00
C VAL A 109 -11.10 -5.01 -2.27
N THR A 110 -10.04 -5.43 -2.97
CA THR A 110 -8.73 -5.53 -2.34
C THR A 110 -8.05 -4.17 -2.23
N GLN A 111 -7.26 -4.00 -1.18
CA GLN A 111 -6.44 -2.82 -0.95
C GLN A 111 -5.04 -3.25 -0.49
N PRO A 112 -3.96 -2.74 -1.08
CA PRO A 112 -2.60 -3.16 -0.73
C PRO A 112 -2.17 -2.71 0.67
N ARG A 113 -2.89 -1.74 1.27
CA ARG A 113 -2.55 -1.15 2.57
C ARG A 113 -3.71 -1.27 3.55
N ARG A 114 -3.42 -1.65 4.80
CA ARG A 114 -4.40 -1.73 5.90
C ARG A 114 -5.16 -0.42 6.11
N VAL A 115 -4.44 0.70 6.16
CA VAL A 115 -5.03 2.03 6.35
C VAL A 115 -5.99 2.39 5.21
N ALA A 116 -5.68 1.99 3.97
CA ALA A 116 -6.56 2.22 2.83
C ALA A 116 -7.84 1.38 2.93
N ALA A 117 -7.75 0.09 3.28
CA ALA A 117 -8.92 -0.77 3.47
C ALA A 117 -9.90 -0.21 4.52
N VAL A 118 -9.38 0.17 5.70
CA VAL A 118 -10.21 0.68 6.80
C VAL A 118 -10.82 2.03 6.45
N SER A 119 -10.02 2.98 5.94
CA SER A 119 -10.50 4.33 5.62
C SER A 119 -11.52 4.34 4.49
N VAL A 120 -11.28 3.57 3.42
CA VAL A 120 -12.22 3.48 2.29
C VAL A 120 -13.52 2.80 2.72
N ALA A 121 -13.46 1.74 3.52
CA ALA A 121 -14.66 1.09 4.06
C ALA A 121 -15.49 2.05 4.91
N GLY A 122 -14.86 2.78 5.84
CA GLY A 122 -15.53 3.80 6.65
C GLY A 122 -16.19 4.87 5.77
N ARG A 123 -15.47 5.36 4.75
CA ARG A 123 -16.03 6.34 3.81
C ARG A 123 -17.26 5.85 3.08
N VAL A 124 -17.21 4.61 2.58
CA VAL A 124 -18.31 4.02 1.80
C VAL A 124 -19.50 3.70 2.69
N ALA A 125 -19.26 3.30 3.94
CA ALA A 125 -20.31 3.16 4.95
C ALA A 125 -21.02 4.50 5.20
N ASP A 126 -20.26 5.58 5.43
CA ASP A 126 -20.80 6.94 5.59
C ASP A 126 -21.60 7.40 4.36
N GLU A 127 -21.09 7.15 3.15
CA GLU A 127 -21.77 7.54 1.90
C GLU A 127 -23.09 6.80 1.66
N ARG A 128 -23.22 5.58 2.17
CA ARG A 128 -24.46 4.79 2.12
C ARG A 128 -25.37 5.02 3.34
N GLY A 129 -24.93 5.79 4.33
CA GLY A 129 -25.65 5.93 5.60
C GLY A 129 -25.74 4.61 6.39
N ALA A 130 -24.78 3.70 6.18
CA ALA A 130 -24.74 2.39 6.84
C ALA A 130 -23.74 2.41 8.00
N VAL A 131 -24.00 1.59 9.02
CA VAL A 131 -23.02 1.36 10.10
C VAL A 131 -21.88 0.50 9.57
N LEU A 132 -20.64 0.95 9.76
CA LEU A 132 -19.44 0.19 9.40
C LEU A 132 -19.45 -1.17 10.12
N GLY A 133 -19.22 -2.23 9.36
CA GLY A 133 -19.31 -3.62 9.81
C GLY A 133 -20.64 -4.29 9.51
N HIS A 134 -21.69 -3.54 9.16
CA HIS A 134 -22.98 -4.10 8.74
C HIS A 134 -23.01 -4.29 7.21
N GLU A 135 -23.62 -3.39 6.43
CA GLU A 135 -23.71 -3.52 4.96
C GLU A 135 -22.34 -3.38 4.26
N VAL A 136 -21.51 -2.48 4.79
CA VAL A 136 -20.14 -2.22 4.31
C VAL A 136 -19.18 -2.57 5.45
N GLY A 137 -18.15 -3.35 5.17
CA GLY A 137 -17.20 -3.79 6.18
C GLY A 137 -15.78 -3.94 5.64
N TYR A 138 -14.83 -4.18 6.55
CA TYR A 138 -13.44 -4.45 6.18
C TYR A 138 -12.87 -5.67 6.89
N CYS A 139 -11.91 -6.34 6.25
CA CYS A 139 -11.18 -7.46 6.83
C CYS A 139 -9.67 -7.29 6.58
N ILE A 140 -8.95 -7.01 7.66
CA ILE A 140 -7.50 -6.89 7.67
C ILE A 140 -6.90 -7.89 8.66
N ARG A 141 -5.58 -8.04 8.61
CA ARG A 141 -4.91 -8.97 9.52
C ARG A 141 -5.11 -8.56 10.98
N PHE A 142 -5.65 -9.49 11.76
CA PHE A 142 -5.99 -9.35 13.19
C PHE A 142 -7.15 -8.40 13.51
N ASP A 143 -7.90 -7.93 12.50
CA ASP A 143 -9.05 -7.07 12.71
C ASP A 143 -10.08 -7.30 11.58
N ASP A 144 -11.23 -7.85 11.93
CA ASP A 144 -12.33 -8.18 11.01
C ASP A 144 -13.60 -7.47 11.47
N CYS A 145 -13.98 -6.44 10.73
CA CYS A 145 -15.18 -5.66 10.94
C CYS A 145 -16.15 -5.97 9.80
N THR A 146 -16.69 -7.20 9.80
CA THR A 146 -17.71 -7.65 8.85
C THR A 146 -18.79 -8.48 9.54
N ASP A 147 -20.01 -8.40 9.02
CA ASP A 147 -21.14 -9.24 9.39
C ASP A 147 -21.33 -10.30 8.30
N PRO A 148 -21.23 -11.60 8.62
CA PRO A 148 -21.41 -12.68 7.66
C PRO A 148 -22.75 -12.64 6.89
N GLN A 149 -23.82 -12.18 7.52
CA GLN A 149 -25.16 -12.15 6.95
C GLN A 149 -25.52 -10.79 6.35
N ALA A 150 -24.99 -9.69 6.88
CA ALA A 150 -25.34 -8.34 6.42
C ALA A 150 -24.35 -7.72 5.43
N THR A 151 -23.05 -8.03 5.52
CA THR A 151 -22.04 -7.38 4.66
C THR A 151 -22.21 -7.78 3.21
N ARG A 152 -22.29 -6.78 2.33
CA ARG A 152 -22.41 -6.92 0.88
C ARG A 152 -21.24 -6.28 0.14
N ILE A 153 -20.63 -5.24 0.71
CA ILE A 153 -19.41 -4.62 0.19
C ILE A 153 -18.29 -4.86 1.22
N LYS A 154 -17.26 -5.61 0.82
CA LYS A 154 -16.16 -5.98 1.70
C LYS A 154 -14.83 -5.46 1.18
N PHE A 155 -14.18 -4.60 1.96
CA PHE A 155 -12.82 -4.15 1.71
C PHE A 155 -11.81 -5.04 2.44
N LEU A 156 -10.79 -5.55 1.77
CA LEU A 156 -9.84 -6.44 2.42
C LEU A 156 -8.42 -6.25 1.92
N THR A 157 -7.43 -6.54 2.76
CA THR A 157 -6.05 -6.60 2.28
C THR A 157 -5.83 -7.85 1.43
N ASP A 158 -4.92 -7.78 0.46
CA ASP A 158 -4.61 -8.91 -0.45
C ASP A 158 -4.30 -10.21 0.32
N GLY A 159 -3.56 -10.11 1.42
CA GLY A 159 -3.24 -11.25 2.28
C GLY A 159 -4.46 -11.90 2.95
N MET A 160 -5.51 -11.12 3.24
CA MET A 160 -6.77 -11.66 3.76
C MET A 160 -7.59 -12.34 2.67
N LEU A 161 -7.58 -11.79 1.44
CA LEU A 161 -8.21 -12.46 0.29
C LEU A 161 -7.54 -13.82 0.03
N VAL A 162 -6.21 -13.87 -0.01
CA VAL A 162 -5.50 -15.14 -0.22
C VAL A 162 -5.79 -16.14 0.90
N ARG A 163 -5.95 -15.67 2.14
CA ARG A 163 -6.35 -16.53 3.26
C ARG A 163 -7.76 -17.10 3.06
N GLU A 164 -8.70 -16.30 2.57
CA GLU A 164 -10.04 -16.80 2.22
C GLU A 164 -9.98 -17.81 1.08
N MET A 165 -9.12 -17.59 0.08
CA MET A 165 -8.89 -18.58 -0.99
C MET A 165 -8.35 -19.92 -0.48
N MET A 166 -7.61 -19.95 0.65
CA MET A 166 -7.17 -21.21 1.25
C MET A 166 -8.34 -22.01 1.86
N ALA A 167 -9.39 -21.32 2.33
CA ALA A 167 -10.57 -21.95 2.92
C ALA A 167 -11.66 -22.25 1.87
N ASP A 168 -11.89 -21.31 0.96
CA ASP A 168 -12.76 -21.44 -0.20
C ASP A 168 -11.95 -21.13 -1.47
N PRO A 169 -11.32 -22.15 -2.09
CA PRO A 169 -10.55 -21.98 -3.31
C PRO A 169 -11.35 -21.45 -4.48
N LEU A 170 -12.68 -21.51 -4.46
CA LEU A 170 -13.55 -21.00 -5.51
C LEU A 170 -14.02 -19.57 -5.24
N LEU A 171 -13.82 -19.05 -4.02
CA LEU A 171 -14.33 -17.73 -3.59
C LEU A 171 -15.83 -17.58 -3.91
N THR A 172 -16.60 -18.65 -3.73
CA THR A 172 -18.02 -18.76 -4.10
C THR A 172 -18.92 -17.68 -3.50
N ARG A 173 -18.49 -17.10 -2.38
CA ARG A 173 -19.18 -15.99 -1.71
C ARG A 173 -19.14 -14.68 -2.51
N TYR A 174 -18.13 -14.50 -3.36
CA TYR A 174 -17.95 -13.27 -4.13
C TYR A 174 -18.58 -13.38 -5.52
N SER A 175 -19.36 -12.36 -5.89
CA SER A 175 -19.90 -12.24 -7.25
C SER A 175 -18.97 -11.45 -8.17
N VAL A 176 -18.35 -10.40 -7.62
CA VAL A 176 -17.37 -9.55 -8.30
C VAL A 176 -16.24 -9.27 -7.34
N LEU A 177 -15.01 -9.38 -7.85
CA LEU A 177 -13.82 -9.00 -7.13
C LEU A 177 -13.11 -7.87 -7.86
N MET A 178 -12.93 -6.76 -7.16
CA MET A 178 -12.16 -5.62 -7.62
C MET A 178 -10.77 -5.69 -7.00
N LEU A 179 -9.75 -5.87 -7.83
CA LEU A 179 -8.36 -5.83 -7.41
C LEU A 179 -7.81 -4.42 -7.62
N ASP A 180 -7.56 -3.71 -6.53
CA ASP A 180 -6.86 -2.42 -6.56
C ASP A 180 -5.35 -2.71 -6.52
N GLU A 181 -4.63 -2.31 -7.57
CA GLU A 181 -3.16 -2.40 -7.67
C GLU A 181 -2.50 -3.81 -7.68
N ILE A 182 -3.13 -4.93 -8.14
CA ILE A 182 -2.43 -6.23 -8.29
C ILE A 182 -2.77 -7.06 -9.55
N GLN A 183 -1.73 -7.77 -10.04
CA GLN A 183 -1.66 -8.75 -11.13
C GLN A 183 -1.94 -10.21 -10.66
N LYS A 184 -3.03 -10.87 -11.12
CA LYS A 184 -3.10 -12.29 -11.62
C LYS A 184 -4.52 -12.86 -11.87
N LYS A 185 -4.58 -13.95 -12.67
CA LYS A 185 -5.70 -14.54 -13.46
C LYS A 185 -6.61 -15.56 -12.73
N ARG A 186 -7.91 -15.55 -13.07
CA ARG A 186 -8.88 -16.68 -12.90
C ARG A 186 -10.03 -16.56 -13.93
N GLY A 187 -10.63 -17.68 -14.33
CA GLY A 187 -11.58 -17.78 -15.46
C GLY A 187 -13.05 -18.08 -15.12
N ASP A 188 -13.48 -17.98 -13.87
CA ASP A 188 -14.89 -18.14 -13.42
C ASP A 188 -15.45 -16.89 -12.71
N LEU A 189 -14.58 -16.09 -12.09
CA LEU A 189 -14.93 -14.86 -11.36
C LEU A 189 -14.84 -13.61 -12.25
N ARG A 190 -15.78 -12.66 -12.09
CA ARG A 190 -15.68 -11.35 -12.76
C ARG A 190 -14.69 -10.46 -12.03
N LEU A 191 -13.70 -9.95 -12.78
CA LEU A 191 -12.55 -9.25 -12.25
C LEU A 191 -12.50 -7.80 -12.72
N ILE A 192 -12.46 -6.85 -11.80
CA ILE A 192 -12.16 -5.46 -12.11
C ILE A 192 -10.72 -5.16 -11.69
N VAL A 193 -9.84 -4.90 -12.63
CA VAL A 193 -8.45 -4.51 -12.36
C VAL A 193 -8.38 -2.99 -12.41
N ALA A 194 -8.26 -2.35 -11.25
CA ALA A 194 -8.05 -0.90 -11.19
C ALA A 194 -6.54 -0.59 -11.25
N SER A 195 -6.10 0.09 -12.31
CA SER A 195 -4.71 0.50 -12.50
C SER A 195 -4.57 2.01 -12.64
N ALA A 196 -3.49 2.55 -12.08
CA ALA A 196 -3.05 3.93 -12.27
C ALA A 196 -1.88 4.06 -13.26
N THR A 197 -1.42 2.96 -13.88
CA THR A 197 -0.23 2.93 -14.75
C THR A 197 -0.57 2.73 -16.23
N LEU A 198 0.34 3.16 -17.10
CA LEU A 198 0.23 3.15 -18.57
C LEU A 198 0.20 1.75 -19.22
N ASP A 199 0.53 0.69 -18.48
CA ASP A 199 0.67 -0.67 -19.04
C ASP A 199 -0.65 -1.46 -19.09
N ALA A 200 -1.79 -0.78 -19.26
CA ALA A 200 -3.12 -1.41 -19.27
C ALA A 200 -3.30 -2.49 -20.34
N GLU A 201 -2.62 -2.33 -21.49
CA GLU A 201 -2.60 -3.31 -22.58
C GLU A 201 -2.02 -4.65 -22.13
N LYS A 202 -0.91 -4.64 -21.38
CA LYS A 202 -0.31 -5.87 -20.85
C LYS A 202 -1.27 -6.61 -19.92
N PHE A 203 -2.05 -5.87 -19.13
CA PHE A 203 -3.08 -6.47 -18.28
C PHE A 203 -4.21 -7.04 -19.13
N ARG A 204 -4.73 -6.28 -20.09
CA ARG A 204 -5.78 -6.77 -21.00
C ARG A 204 -5.34 -8.07 -21.66
N ASP A 205 -4.15 -8.09 -22.26
CA ASP A 205 -3.61 -9.24 -22.98
C ASP A 205 -3.35 -10.42 -22.06
N PHE A 206 -2.84 -10.17 -20.83
CA PHE A 206 -2.64 -11.21 -19.83
C PHE A 206 -3.95 -11.89 -19.42
N PHE A 207 -5.03 -11.10 -19.24
CA PHE A 207 -6.33 -11.60 -18.81
C PHE A 207 -7.23 -12.09 -19.95
N ASN A 208 -6.99 -11.66 -21.20
CA ASN A 208 -7.75 -12.12 -22.34
C ASN A 208 -7.54 -13.64 -22.52
N GLN A 209 -8.64 -14.35 -22.71
CA GLN A 209 -8.68 -15.79 -22.99
C GLN A 209 -9.09 -16.06 -24.44
N ASN A 210 -9.13 -15.02 -25.26
CA ASN A 210 -9.39 -15.16 -26.68
C ASN A 210 -8.13 -15.67 -27.39
N ASP A 211 -8.11 -16.97 -27.68
CA ASP A 211 -7.06 -17.60 -28.49
C ASP A 211 -7.28 -17.42 -30.00
N THR A 212 -8.32 -16.68 -30.40
CA THR A 212 -8.66 -16.37 -31.80
C THR A 212 -8.30 -14.93 -32.15
N GLY A 213 -8.00 -14.65 -33.41
CA GLY A 213 -7.73 -13.28 -33.90
C GLY A 213 -8.97 -12.38 -34.06
N ASP A 214 -10.13 -12.82 -33.56
CA ASP A 214 -11.41 -12.13 -33.70
C ASP A 214 -11.73 -11.28 -32.45
N PRO A 215 -11.70 -9.94 -32.52
CA PRO A 215 -11.93 -9.06 -31.37
C PRO A 215 -13.32 -9.21 -30.73
N SER A 216 -14.30 -9.77 -31.44
CA SER A 216 -15.65 -9.96 -30.89
C SER A 216 -15.73 -11.02 -29.78
N LYS A 217 -14.69 -11.85 -29.66
CA LYS A 217 -14.57 -12.92 -28.66
C LYS A 217 -13.67 -12.53 -27.48
N ASP A 218 -13.24 -11.28 -27.42
CA ASP A 218 -12.41 -10.79 -26.32
C ASP A 218 -13.17 -10.90 -25.00
N THR A 219 -12.49 -11.46 -24.00
CA THR A 219 -13.03 -11.66 -22.64
C THR A 219 -12.58 -10.56 -21.68
N SER A 220 -11.72 -9.66 -22.15
CA SER A 220 -11.06 -8.60 -21.39
C SER A 220 -11.10 -7.28 -22.15
N VAL A 221 -11.48 -6.20 -21.48
CA VAL A 221 -11.62 -4.86 -22.09
C VAL A 221 -11.00 -3.79 -21.20
N ILE A 222 -10.46 -2.73 -21.82
CA ILE A 222 -9.90 -1.57 -21.11
C ILE A 222 -10.92 -0.45 -21.11
N LEU A 223 -11.20 0.09 -19.93
CA LEU A 223 -11.95 1.33 -19.75
C LEU A 223 -11.05 2.39 -19.13
N THR A 224 -10.80 3.47 -19.87
CA THR A 224 -10.04 4.61 -19.36
C THR A 224 -10.97 5.66 -18.77
N VAL A 225 -10.77 5.97 -17.50
CA VAL A 225 -11.39 7.09 -16.79
C VAL A 225 -10.45 8.28 -16.88
N GLU A 226 -10.77 9.22 -17.77
CA GLU A 226 -10.02 10.47 -17.86
C GLU A 226 -10.07 11.21 -16.51
N GLY A 227 -8.87 11.44 -15.96
CA GLY A 227 -8.70 12.19 -14.73
C GLY A 227 -8.98 13.68 -14.92
N ARG A 228 -9.03 14.42 -13.81
CA ARG A 228 -9.00 15.89 -13.81
C ARG A 228 -7.61 16.38 -13.45
N THR A 229 -6.57 15.85 -14.11
CA THR A 229 -5.22 16.36 -13.92
C THR A 229 -5.05 17.65 -14.69
N PHE A 230 -4.60 18.66 -13.96
CA PHE A 230 -4.11 19.89 -14.53
C PHE A 230 -2.65 19.71 -14.97
N PRO A 231 -2.19 20.49 -15.96
CA PRO A 231 -0.81 20.38 -16.45
C PRO A 231 0.20 20.64 -15.33
N VAL A 232 1.26 19.82 -15.30
CA VAL A 232 2.37 19.92 -14.36
C VAL A 232 3.65 20.24 -15.12
N ASP A 233 4.29 21.37 -14.80
CA ASP A 233 5.59 21.71 -15.35
C ASP A 233 6.68 20.92 -14.65
N ILE A 234 7.54 20.25 -15.42
CA ILE A 234 8.61 19.41 -14.87
C ILE A 234 9.96 20.10 -15.06
N PHE A 235 10.64 20.37 -13.95
CA PHE A 235 11.97 20.96 -13.90
C PHE A 235 12.99 19.90 -13.51
N TYR A 236 14.14 19.89 -14.18
CA TYR A 236 15.26 19.01 -13.91
C TYR A 236 16.49 19.83 -13.53
N LEU A 237 17.39 19.22 -12.76
CA LEU A 237 18.70 19.81 -12.54
C LEU A 237 19.55 19.74 -13.83
N GLN A 238 20.40 20.76 -14.02
CA GLN A 238 21.38 20.76 -15.10
C GLN A 238 22.55 19.80 -14.81
N SER A 239 22.94 19.69 -13.55
CA SER A 239 24.00 18.80 -13.06
C SER A 239 23.54 18.00 -11.83
N PRO A 240 24.07 16.77 -11.62
CA PRO A 240 23.75 15.98 -10.44
C PRO A 240 24.16 16.68 -9.15
N VAL A 241 23.35 16.55 -8.10
CA VAL A 241 23.68 17.05 -6.75
C VAL A 241 24.28 15.94 -5.90
N PRO A 242 25.29 16.24 -5.06
CA PRO A 242 25.90 15.26 -4.17
C PRO A 242 24.99 14.91 -2.98
N ASP A 243 24.18 15.86 -2.51
CA ASP A 243 23.30 15.71 -1.36
C ASP A 243 21.88 16.19 -1.71
N TYR A 244 21.00 15.23 -1.98
CA TYR A 244 19.60 15.52 -2.27
C TYR A 244 18.80 15.91 -1.03
N VAL A 245 19.23 15.57 0.19
CA VAL A 245 18.58 15.95 1.45
C VAL A 245 18.70 17.45 1.64
N LYS A 246 19.92 17.99 1.55
CA LYS A 246 20.17 19.44 1.60
C LYS A 246 19.52 20.17 0.43
N SER A 247 19.63 19.62 -0.79
CA SER A 247 19.02 20.22 -1.98
C SER A 247 17.49 20.30 -1.88
N THR A 248 16.85 19.33 -1.19
CA THR A 248 15.40 19.35 -0.89
C THR A 248 15.05 20.53 0.00
N VAL A 249 15.80 20.77 1.07
CA VAL A 249 15.60 21.91 1.98
C VAL A 249 15.72 23.23 1.22
N GLU A 250 16.80 23.41 0.47
CA GLU A 250 17.04 24.63 -0.31
C GLU A 250 15.94 24.88 -1.34
N THR A 251 15.49 23.84 -2.04
CA THR A 251 14.42 23.93 -3.03
C THR A 251 13.09 24.29 -2.39
N ALA A 252 12.73 23.66 -1.27
CA ALA A 252 11.51 23.97 -0.53
C ALA A 252 11.47 25.42 -0.03
N MET A 253 12.60 25.96 0.44
CA MET A 253 12.69 27.35 0.85
C MET A 253 12.61 28.33 -0.32
N LYS A 254 13.27 28.03 -1.45
CA LYS A 254 13.15 28.84 -2.67
C LYS A 254 11.70 28.90 -3.16
N ILE A 255 11.02 27.75 -3.18
CA ILE A 255 9.59 27.68 -3.50
C ILE A 255 8.78 28.53 -2.52
N HIS A 256 9.02 28.41 -1.20
CA HIS A 256 8.33 29.22 -0.19
C HIS A 256 8.47 30.73 -0.40
N GLN A 257 9.65 31.18 -0.83
CA GLN A 257 9.96 32.60 -1.02
C GLN A 257 9.46 33.16 -2.36
N MET A 258 9.60 32.40 -3.45
CA MET A 258 9.43 32.92 -4.81
C MET A 258 8.11 32.52 -5.45
N GLU A 259 7.56 31.36 -5.10
CA GLU A 259 6.37 30.82 -5.77
C GLU A 259 5.06 31.27 -5.11
N ASN A 260 4.00 31.26 -5.91
CA ASN A 260 2.63 31.59 -5.49
C ASN A 260 2.08 30.60 -4.45
N ASP A 261 0.87 30.86 -3.94
CA ASP A 261 0.19 29.94 -3.02
C ASP A 261 0.22 28.49 -3.50
N GLY A 262 0.25 27.55 -2.56
CA GLY A 262 0.30 26.11 -2.83
C GLY A 262 1.20 25.38 -1.85
N ASP A 263 0.77 24.19 -1.46
CA ASP A 263 1.53 23.35 -0.53
C ASP A 263 2.60 22.55 -1.27
N ILE A 264 3.64 22.17 -0.54
CA ILE A 264 4.80 21.44 -1.04
C ILE A 264 4.74 19.99 -0.55
N LEU A 265 4.97 19.04 -1.46
CA LEU A 265 5.19 17.63 -1.15
C LEU A 265 6.59 17.23 -1.60
N ALA A 266 7.47 16.88 -0.66
CA ALA A 266 8.82 16.41 -0.94
C ALA A 266 8.93 14.90 -0.72
N PHE A 267 9.52 14.18 -1.68
CA PHE A 267 9.78 12.74 -1.58
C PHE A 267 11.22 12.45 -1.17
N LEU A 268 11.40 11.64 -0.12
CA LEU A 268 12.68 11.14 0.40
C LEU A 268 12.59 9.62 0.64
N THR A 269 13.72 8.98 0.99
CA THR A 269 13.80 7.51 0.96
C THR A 269 13.43 6.85 2.28
N GLY A 270 13.68 7.49 3.42
CA GLY A 270 13.51 6.89 4.74
C GLY A 270 13.26 7.88 5.87
N GLN A 271 12.96 7.33 7.06
CA GLN A 271 12.60 8.11 8.26
C GLN A 271 13.70 9.10 8.67
N GLU A 272 14.96 8.66 8.75
CA GLU A 272 16.09 9.51 9.17
C GLU A 272 16.24 10.75 8.27
N GLU A 273 16.16 10.56 6.95
CA GLU A 273 16.20 11.67 5.97
C GLU A 273 15.00 12.61 6.13
N VAL A 274 13.80 12.06 6.31
CA VAL A 274 12.57 12.84 6.51
C VAL A 274 12.68 13.70 7.76
N GLU A 275 13.06 13.13 8.90
CA GLU A 275 13.22 13.86 10.17
C GLU A 275 14.33 14.92 10.09
N THR A 276 15.42 14.62 9.39
CA THR A 276 16.51 15.57 9.15
C THR A 276 16.03 16.78 8.35
N VAL A 277 15.36 16.57 7.22
CA VAL A 277 14.80 17.67 6.40
C VAL A 277 13.75 18.46 7.17
N VAL A 278 12.88 17.79 7.93
CA VAL A 278 11.87 18.46 8.76
C VAL A 278 12.53 19.38 9.78
N SER A 279 13.56 18.90 10.48
CA SER A 279 14.31 19.68 11.46
C SER A 279 14.98 20.90 10.84
N MET A 280 15.67 20.72 9.71
CA MET A 280 16.34 21.80 8.98
C MET A 280 15.34 22.85 8.47
N LEU A 281 14.19 22.43 7.94
CA LEU A 281 13.15 23.34 7.47
C LEU A 281 12.51 24.13 8.61
N ILE A 282 12.29 23.51 9.77
CA ILE A 282 11.76 24.20 10.95
C ILE A 282 12.75 25.27 11.43
N GLU A 283 14.04 24.95 11.45
CA GLU A 283 15.09 25.91 11.82
C GLU A 283 15.12 27.12 10.86
N GLN A 284 15.11 26.86 9.55
CA GLN A 284 15.09 27.92 8.54
C GLN A 284 13.78 28.73 8.56
N ALA A 285 12.63 28.09 8.83
CA ALA A 285 11.36 28.77 9.00
C ALA A 285 11.35 29.72 10.21
N ARG A 286 11.99 29.33 11.32
CA ARG A 286 12.17 30.20 12.50
C ARG A 286 13.05 31.40 12.18
N ALA A 287 14.12 31.20 11.41
CA ALA A 287 15.00 32.29 10.97
C ALA A 287 14.24 33.31 10.09
N LEU A 288 13.44 32.84 9.13
CA LEU A 288 12.61 33.71 8.27
C LEU A 288 11.47 34.42 9.01
N SER A 289 10.93 33.81 10.07
CA SER A 289 9.89 34.47 10.87
C SER A 289 10.42 35.71 11.57
N ARG A 290 11.74 35.77 11.88
CA ARG A 290 12.40 36.95 12.46
C ARG A 290 12.62 38.08 11.45
N THR A 291 12.65 37.79 10.15
CA THR A 291 12.89 38.78 9.09
C THR A 291 11.61 39.45 8.58
N GLY A 292 10.46 39.23 9.23
CA GLY A 292 9.20 39.92 8.95
C GLY A 292 8.37 39.34 7.79
N MET A 293 8.66 38.11 7.35
CA MET A 293 7.90 37.45 6.29
C MET A 293 6.46 37.13 6.74
N LYS A 294 5.45 37.57 5.98
CA LYS A 294 4.02 37.40 6.31
C LYS A 294 3.50 35.95 6.16
N ARG A 295 4.19 35.10 5.40
CA ARG A 295 3.81 33.70 5.18
C ARG A 295 4.62 32.76 6.07
N HIS A 296 3.94 32.01 6.92
CA HIS A 296 4.55 31.02 7.80
C HIS A 296 4.65 29.64 7.12
N LEU A 297 5.57 28.81 7.60
CA LEU A 297 5.76 27.43 7.17
C LEU A 297 5.28 26.46 8.24
N ARG A 298 4.42 25.50 7.87
CA ARG A 298 4.08 24.34 8.70
C ARG A 298 4.68 23.10 8.06
N VAL A 299 5.69 22.53 8.70
CA VAL A 299 6.43 21.37 8.19
C VAL A 299 5.92 20.10 8.88
N LEU A 300 5.62 19.05 8.12
CA LEU A 300 5.04 17.79 8.63
C LEU A 300 5.75 16.56 8.02
N PRO A 301 6.16 15.57 8.83
CA PRO A 301 6.70 14.31 8.34
C PRO A 301 5.59 13.34 7.91
N MET A 302 5.91 12.41 7.00
CA MET A 302 5.03 11.31 6.64
C MET A 302 5.80 10.05 6.21
N TYR A 303 5.84 9.04 7.08
CA TYR A 303 6.48 7.74 6.80
C TYR A 303 5.74 6.61 7.53
N ALA A 304 6.01 5.35 7.16
CA ALA A 304 5.23 4.20 7.58
C ALA A 304 5.21 3.95 9.11
N GLY A 305 6.29 4.29 9.82
CA GLY A 305 6.40 4.14 11.28
C GLY A 305 5.83 5.31 12.09
N LEU A 306 5.30 6.35 11.43
CA LEU A 306 4.75 7.51 12.14
C LEU A 306 3.39 7.14 12.80
N PRO A 307 3.12 7.51 14.06
CA PRO A 307 1.84 7.21 14.70
C PRO A 307 0.63 7.78 13.92
N TYR A 308 -0.49 7.06 13.95
CA TYR A 308 -1.69 7.44 13.16
C TYR A 308 -2.19 8.87 13.43
N PRO A 309 -2.31 9.36 14.68
CA PRO A 309 -2.75 10.74 14.94
C PRO A 309 -1.83 11.78 14.30
N GLU A 310 -0.54 11.48 14.19
CA GLU A 310 0.45 12.37 13.56
C GLU A 310 0.36 12.34 12.04
N GLN A 311 0.15 11.16 11.45
CA GLN A 311 -0.13 11.04 10.02
C GLN A 311 -1.36 11.86 9.63
N MET A 312 -2.39 11.89 10.48
CA MET A 312 -3.62 12.63 10.19
C MET A 312 -3.43 14.15 10.11
N LYS A 313 -2.39 14.70 10.76
CA LYS A 313 -2.07 16.14 10.71
C LYS A 313 -1.82 16.63 9.28
N VAL A 314 -1.38 15.76 8.36
CA VAL A 314 -1.13 16.15 6.96
C VAL A 314 -2.41 16.49 6.19
N PHE A 315 -3.57 16.01 6.64
CA PHE A 315 -4.88 16.29 6.02
C PHE A 315 -5.56 17.54 6.59
N GLU A 316 -5.05 18.08 7.69
CA GLU A 316 -5.58 19.30 8.29
C GLU A 316 -5.44 20.48 7.32
N ARG A 317 -6.47 21.33 7.31
CA ARG A 317 -6.45 22.59 6.60
C ARG A 317 -5.62 23.59 7.39
N VAL A 318 -4.78 24.32 6.68
CA VAL A 318 -4.01 25.44 7.23
C VAL A 318 -4.63 26.77 6.78
N SER A 319 -4.44 27.82 7.57
CA SER A 319 -4.86 29.17 7.19
C SER A 319 -4.15 29.65 5.93
N ARG A 320 -4.75 30.57 5.16
CA ARG A 320 -4.18 31.09 3.89
C ARG A 320 -2.78 31.69 4.01
N ASN A 321 -2.38 32.16 5.20
CA ASN A 321 -1.04 32.71 5.44
C ASN A 321 0.01 31.66 5.81
N VAL A 322 -0.35 30.37 5.83
CA VAL A 322 0.55 29.27 6.18
C VAL A 322 0.69 28.36 4.97
N ARG A 323 1.92 28.13 4.53
CA ARG A 323 2.25 27.10 3.55
C ARG A 323 2.58 25.80 4.27
N LYS A 324 1.95 24.71 3.87
CA LYS A 324 2.27 23.39 4.39
C LYS A 324 3.36 22.75 3.55
N VAL A 325 4.37 22.17 4.21
CA VAL A 325 5.44 21.40 3.58
C VAL A 325 5.41 20.00 4.17
N ILE A 326 5.07 19.02 3.34
CA ILE A 326 5.00 17.62 3.74
C ILE A 326 6.23 16.92 3.19
N VAL A 327 6.98 16.30 4.07
CA VAL A 327 8.18 15.52 3.72
C VAL A 327 7.83 14.06 3.91
N ALA A 328 7.77 13.31 2.81
CA ALA A 328 7.19 11.98 2.78
C ALA A 328 8.10 10.94 2.14
N THR A 329 7.94 9.68 2.53
CA THR A 329 8.42 8.56 1.73
C THR A 329 7.41 8.20 0.62
N ASN A 330 7.64 7.10 -0.09
CA ASN A 330 6.70 6.53 -1.08
C ASN A 330 5.29 6.19 -0.51
N VAL A 331 5.05 6.38 0.79
CA VAL A 331 3.70 6.35 1.39
C VAL A 331 2.77 7.35 0.70
N ALA A 332 3.25 8.53 0.29
CA ALA A 332 2.45 9.55 -0.38
C ALA A 332 2.32 9.36 -1.92
N GLU A 333 2.91 8.30 -2.50
CA GLU A 333 3.04 8.14 -3.96
C GLU A 333 1.74 7.75 -4.66
N THR A 334 1.05 6.68 -4.23
CA THR A 334 -0.19 6.21 -4.89
C THR A 334 -1.42 6.26 -4.00
N SER A 335 -1.32 5.88 -2.73
CA SER A 335 -2.53 5.55 -1.95
C SER A 335 -3.20 6.71 -1.18
N ILE A 336 -2.60 7.91 -1.13
CA ILE A 336 -3.11 8.98 -0.25
C ILE A 336 -3.24 10.30 -0.99
N THR A 337 -4.44 10.89 -1.03
CA THR A 337 -4.66 12.21 -1.66
C THR A 337 -4.52 13.33 -0.64
N ILE A 338 -3.40 14.05 -0.67
CA ILE A 338 -3.19 15.25 0.14
C ILE A 338 -3.64 16.47 -0.68
N HIS A 339 -4.53 17.26 -0.13
CA HIS A 339 -5.07 18.43 -0.80
C HIS A 339 -4.20 19.66 -0.61
N GLY A 340 -4.23 20.55 -1.60
CA GLY A 340 -3.45 21.80 -1.59
C GLY A 340 -2.07 21.69 -2.22
N ILE A 341 -1.58 20.46 -2.46
CA ILE A 341 -0.28 20.24 -3.11
C ILE A 341 -0.30 20.83 -4.51
N THR A 342 0.59 21.79 -4.73
CA THR A 342 0.83 22.45 -6.02
C THR A 342 2.29 22.28 -6.46
N PHE A 343 3.18 22.04 -5.50
CA PHE A 343 4.61 21.88 -5.74
C PHE A 343 5.07 20.50 -5.27
N VAL A 344 5.77 19.77 -6.12
CA VAL A 344 6.39 18.49 -5.78
C VAL A 344 7.91 18.64 -5.87
N ILE A 345 8.63 18.11 -4.89
CA ILE A 345 10.08 17.96 -4.94
C ILE A 345 10.38 16.46 -4.94
N ASP A 346 11.11 16.01 -5.95
CA ASP A 346 11.39 14.60 -6.16
C ASP A 346 12.90 14.32 -6.11
N CYS A 347 13.34 13.54 -5.12
CA CYS A 347 14.75 13.19 -4.99
C CYS A 347 15.23 12.16 -6.02
N GLY A 348 14.31 11.45 -6.70
CA GLY A 348 14.67 10.42 -7.69
C GLY A 348 15.06 9.07 -7.11
N PHE A 349 14.96 8.89 -5.79
CA PHE A 349 15.30 7.65 -5.11
C PHE A 349 14.11 7.06 -4.35
N VAL A 350 14.19 5.76 -4.10
CA VAL A 350 13.24 5.00 -3.29
C VAL A 350 13.96 3.89 -2.54
N LYS A 351 13.52 3.61 -1.31
CA LYS A 351 14.04 2.50 -0.51
C LYS A 351 13.18 1.26 -0.76
N LEU A 352 13.77 0.26 -1.42
CA LEU A 352 13.10 -1.01 -1.72
C LEU A 352 13.73 -2.15 -0.93
N ARG A 353 12.90 -3.15 -0.63
CA ARG A 353 13.38 -4.43 -0.10
C ARG A 353 13.97 -5.25 -1.25
N ALA A 354 15.23 -5.63 -1.13
CA ALA A 354 15.92 -6.54 -2.02
C ALA A 354 16.19 -7.86 -1.31
N TYR A 355 16.08 -8.96 -2.06
CA TYR A 355 16.42 -10.30 -1.60
C TYR A 355 17.63 -10.81 -2.36
N ASN A 356 18.66 -11.24 -1.65
CA ASN A 356 19.80 -11.90 -2.26
C ASN A 356 19.57 -13.43 -2.22
N PRO A 357 19.36 -14.09 -3.37
CA PRO A 357 19.05 -15.52 -3.41
C PRO A 357 20.23 -16.41 -3.01
N LYS A 358 21.47 -15.91 -3.09
CA LYS A 358 22.66 -16.68 -2.71
C LYS A 358 22.87 -16.70 -1.20
N THR A 359 22.62 -15.56 -0.55
CA THR A 359 22.78 -15.45 0.91
C THR A 359 21.49 -15.71 1.67
N ALA A 360 20.34 -15.75 0.97
CA ALA A 360 18.99 -15.83 1.53
C ALA A 360 18.68 -14.71 2.55
N ILE A 361 19.32 -13.54 2.37
CA ILE A 361 19.15 -12.36 3.22
C ILE A 361 18.28 -11.34 2.50
N GLU A 362 17.28 -10.84 3.22
CA GLU A 362 16.52 -9.66 2.85
C GLU A 362 17.19 -8.41 3.42
N CYS A 363 17.39 -7.39 2.58
CA CYS A 363 17.91 -6.09 3.00
C CYS A 363 17.10 -4.95 2.39
N LEU A 364 17.15 -3.78 3.02
CA LEU A 364 16.58 -2.55 2.49
C LEU A 364 17.69 -1.77 1.78
N VAL A 365 17.51 -1.51 0.50
CA VAL A 365 18.47 -0.76 -0.33
C VAL A 365 17.81 0.44 -0.96
N VAL A 366 18.54 1.55 -0.99
CA VAL A 366 18.14 2.76 -1.72
C VAL A 366 18.52 2.58 -3.19
N VAL A 367 17.55 2.74 -4.08
CA VAL A 367 17.74 2.60 -5.53
C VAL A 367 17.10 3.79 -6.25
N PRO A 368 17.57 4.12 -7.47
CA PRO A 368 16.86 5.04 -8.36
C PRO A 368 15.42 4.61 -8.54
N GLU A 369 14.50 5.56 -8.63
CA GLU A 369 13.09 5.27 -8.89
C GLU A 369 12.81 4.95 -10.36
N SER A 370 11.64 4.36 -10.62
CA SER A 370 11.20 4.06 -11.98
C SER A 370 10.60 5.30 -12.64
N LYS A 371 10.62 5.33 -13.98
CA LYS A 371 9.92 6.38 -14.75
C LYS A 371 8.43 6.47 -14.40
N ALA A 372 7.78 5.34 -14.15
CA ALA A 372 6.38 5.29 -13.74
C ALA A 372 6.18 5.95 -12.36
N SER A 373 7.04 5.65 -11.38
CA SER A 373 7.02 6.24 -10.04
C SER A 373 7.25 7.76 -10.09
N ALA A 374 8.27 8.20 -10.84
CA ALA A 374 8.58 9.62 -11.04
C ALA A 374 7.40 10.39 -11.65
N ASN A 375 6.63 9.77 -12.55
CA ASN A 375 5.45 10.38 -13.15
C ASN A 375 4.27 10.43 -12.18
N GLN A 376 4.08 9.41 -11.34
CA GLN A 376 3.05 9.41 -10.29
C GLN A 376 3.34 10.47 -9.21
N ARG A 377 4.60 10.61 -8.80
CA ARG A 377 5.06 11.68 -7.90
C ARG A 377 4.77 13.05 -8.50
N ALA A 378 5.17 13.30 -9.76
CA ALA A 378 4.88 14.54 -10.46
C ALA A 378 3.37 14.82 -10.55
N GLY A 379 2.55 13.80 -10.83
CA GLY A 379 1.09 13.90 -10.89
C GLY A 379 0.43 14.35 -9.57
N ARG A 380 1.14 14.33 -8.43
CA ARG A 380 0.64 14.88 -7.17
C ARG A 380 0.46 16.39 -7.20
N ALA A 381 1.26 17.11 -7.99
CA ALA A 381 1.14 18.55 -8.16
C ALA A 381 -0.10 18.97 -8.98
N GLY A 382 -0.58 18.10 -9.87
CA GLY A 382 -1.62 18.42 -10.84
C GLY A 382 -3.05 18.10 -10.41
N ARG A 383 -3.30 17.73 -9.16
CA ARG A 383 -4.63 17.23 -8.74
C ARG A 383 -5.69 18.32 -8.52
N ASN A 384 -5.26 19.49 -8.07
CA ASN A 384 -6.18 20.57 -7.70
C ASN A 384 -6.17 21.71 -8.72
N ARG A 385 -5.01 22.00 -9.32
CA ARG A 385 -4.77 23.03 -10.33
C ARG A 385 -3.41 22.77 -10.97
N SER A 386 -3.02 23.60 -11.94
CA SER A 386 -1.69 23.52 -12.54
C SER A 386 -0.60 23.66 -11.47
N GLY A 387 0.41 22.80 -11.56
CA GLY A 387 1.44 22.66 -10.54
C GLY A 387 2.83 22.51 -11.15
N LYS A 388 3.84 22.41 -10.28
CA LYS A 388 5.25 22.28 -10.69
C LYS A 388 5.89 21.10 -9.97
N CYS A 389 6.72 20.35 -10.68
CA CYS A 389 7.52 19.25 -10.14
C CYS A 389 9.01 19.57 -10.33
N TYR A 390 9.77 19.62 -9.25
CA TYR A 390 11.21 19.85 -9.24
C TYR A 390 11.94 18.52 -8.98
N ARG A 391 12.52 17.95 -10.02
CA ARG A 391 13.32 16.73 -9.95
C ARG A 391 14.75 17.09 -9.61
N LEU A 392 15.26 16.57 -8.49
CA LEU A 392 16.64 16.79 -8.01
C LEU A 392 17.66 15.90 -8.74
N PHE A 393 17.39 15.60 -10.00
CA PHE A 393 18.21 14.78 -10.87
C PHE A 393 18.11 15.30 -12.31
N THR A 394 19.07 14.90 -13.14
CA THR A 394 19.15 15.34 -14.54
C THR A 394 18.24 14.51 -15.44
N VAL A 395 17.95 15.00 -16.65
CA VAL A 395 17.15 14.27 -17.64
C VAL A 395 17.79 12.92 -18.04
N MET A 396 19.12 12.83 -17.95
CA MET A 396 19.91 11.63 -18.26
C MET A 396 19.93 10.59 -17.12
N PHE A 397 19.23 10.85 -16.01
CA PHE A 397 19.23 9.96 -14.85
C PHE A 397 18.65 8.59 -15.21
N PRO A 398 19.34 7.47 -14.88
CA PRO A 398 18.94 6.15 -15.31
C PRO A 398 17.68 5.67 -14.56
N GLN A 399 16.51 5.87 -15.17
CA GLN A 399 15.21 5.43 -14.66
C GLN A 399 14.78 4.03 -15.15
N ASN A 400 15.56 3.42 -16.06
CA ASN A 400 15.22 2.13 -16.71
C ASN A 400 15.82 0.90 -16.01
N THR A 401 16.57 1.06 -14.93
CA THR A 401 17.39 -0.01 -14.33
C THR A 401 16.65 -0.91 -13.33
N LEU A 402 15.35 -0.72 -13.11
CA LEU A 402 14.59 -1.38 -12.03
C LEU A 402 14.16 -2.84 -12.29
N TRP A 403 14.47 -3.40 -13.46
CA TRP A 403 14.10 -4.78 -13.80
C TRP A 403 14.67 -5.84 -12.84
N LEU A 404 15.76 -5.53 -12.12
CA LEU A 404 16.40 -6.45 -11.19
C LEU A 404 15.83 -6.43 -9.76
N PHE A 405 15.07 -5.41 -9.37
CA PHE A 405 14.65 -5.23 -7.95
C PHE A 405 13.14 -5.25 -7.72
N THR A 406 12.32 -5.14 -8.78
CA THR A 406 10.85 -5.13 -8.70
C THR A 406 10.20 -6.51 -8.62
N GLN A 407 10.96 -7.61 -8.76
CA GLN A 407 10.46 -8.97 -8.50
C GLN A 407 9.99 -9.17 -7.05
N SER A 408 10.31 -8.24 -6.15
CA SER A 408 10.17 -8.45 -4.72
C SER A 408 8.76 -8.19 -4.18
N ALA A 409 7.88 -7.39 -4.79
CA ALA A 409 6.51 -7.23 -4.27
C ALA A 409 5.67 -8.51 -4.41
N VAL A 410 5.77 -9.19 -5.56
CA VAL A 410 5.11 -10.48 -5.81
C VAL A 410 5.72 -11.56 -4.91
N LEU A 411 7.05 -11.62 -4.76
CA LEU A 411 7.69 -12.60 -3.87
C LEU A 411 7.45 -12.31 -2.36
N GLN A 412 7.29 -11.05 -1.95
CA GLN A 412 7.12 -10.64 -0.54
C GLN A 412 5.72 -10.83 0.00
N SER A 413 4.69 -10.51 -0.79
CA SER A 413 3.28 -10.79 -0.43
C SER A 413 3.02 -12.29 -0.38
N LEU A 414 3.72 -13.04 -1.23
CA LEU A 414 3.54 -14.48 -1.33
C LEU A 414 4.40 -15.27 -0.32
N ALA A 415 5.12 -14.71 0.66
CA ALA A 415 5.84 -15.56 1.62
C ALA A 415 4.94 -16.60 2.36
N PRO A 416 3.66 -16.31 2.68
CA PRO A 416 2.72 -17.33 3.16
C PRO A 416 2.16 -18.24 2.04
N VAL A 417 2.17 -17.78 0.80
CA VAL A 417 1.51 -18.41 -0.37
C VAL A 417 2.48 -19.28 -1.20
N LEU A 418 3.77 -18.92 -1.21
CA LEU A 418 4.92 -19.65 -1.76
C LEU A 418 5.19 -20.95 -1.00
N LEU A 419 4.50 -21.16 0.12
CA LEU A 419 4.34 -22.47 0.75
C LEU A 419 3.86 -23.53 -0.26
N LEU A 420 3.15 -23.12 -1.33
CA LEU A 420 2.62 -24.02 -2.37
C LEU A 420 3.48 -24.16 -3.64
N VAL A 421 4.43 -23.28 -3.95
CA VAL A 421 5.08 -23.28 -5.29
C VAL A 421 6.62 -23.23 -5.30
N PHE A 422 7.31 -22.71 -4.27
CA PHE A 422 8.75 -22.36 -4.42
C PHE A 422 9.70 -22.78 -3.30
N LEU A 423 9.32 -23.74 -2.44
CA LEU A 423 10.23 -24.25 -1.40
C LEU A 423 11.24 -25.28 -1.92
N ARG A 424 11.96 -24.92 -2.99
CA ARG A 424 13.08 -25.73 -3.50
C ARG A 424 14.45 -25.31 -2.97
N GLY A 425 14.55 -24.30 -2.12
CA GLY A 425 15.81 -24.09 -1.40
C GLY A 425 15.97 -22.75 -0.72
N SER A 426 15.57 -22.65 0.56
CA SER A 426 16.27 -21.86 1.59
C SER A 426 15.63 -22.12 2.96
N SER A 427 16.48 -22.42 3.94
CA SER A 427 16.20 -22.52 5.39
C SER A 427 15.67 -23.87 5.91
N CYS A 428 16.51 -24.51 6.73
CA CYS A 428 16.30 -25.79 7.43
C CYS A 428 15.04 -25.86 8.32
N VAL A 429 14.41 -24.71 8.62
CA VAL A 429 13.25 -24.60 9.52
C VAL A 429 11.94 -25.08 8.87
N LEU A 430 11.83 -24.99 7.53
CA LEU A 430 10.65 -25.40 6.75
C LEU A 430 10.68 -26.86 6.28
N LYS A 431 11.79 -27.57 6.47
CA LYS A 431 11.90 -29.01 6.12
C LYS A 431 10.94 -29.90 6.93
N SER A 432 10.42 -29.43 8.06
CA SER A 432 9.44 -30.18 8.86
C SER A 432 7.98 -29.87 8.49
N SER A 433 7.73 -28.76 7.79
CA SER A 433 6.39 -28.34 7.35
C SER A 433 6.01 -28.86 5.97
N LEU A 434 6.99 -29.34 5.19
CA LEU A 434 6.77 -29.97 3.90
C LEU A 434 7.36 -31.39 3.87
N ASP A 435 6.69 -32.32 3.21
CA ASP A 435 7.21 -33.65 2.94
C ASP A 435 8.23 -33.65 1.78
N MET A 436 8.83 -34.80 1.48
CA MET A 436 9.78 -34.96 0.38
C MET A 436 9.20 -34.68 -1.02
N HIS A 437 7.87 -34.61 -1.13
CA HIS A 437 7.13 -34.29 -2.35
C HIS A 437 6.61 -32.84 -2.36
N CYS A 438 7.09 -31.98 -1.44
CA CYS A 438 6.65 -30.59 -1.28
C CYS A 438 5.17 -30.42 -0.91
N ARG A 439 4.55 -31.44 -0.30
CA ARG A 439 3.20 -31.33 0.26
C ARG A 439 3.25 -30.90 1.71
N LEU A 440 2.22 -30.19 2.17
CA LEU A 440 2.12 -29.81 3.58
C LEU A 440 2.07 -31.04 4.48
N THR A 441 2.92 -31.05 5.51
CA THR A 441 2.90 -32.14 6.49
C THR A 441 1.71 -32.00 7.42
N GLU A 442 1.11 -33.14 7.77
CA GLU A 442 0.09 -33.21 8.82
C GLU A 442 0.72 -33.63 10.16
N PRO A 443 0.38 -32.96 11.29
CA PRO A 443 -0.45 -31.77 11.41
C PRO A 443 0.36 -30.46 11.33
N LEU A 444 1.69 -30.50 11.24
CA LEU A 444 2.54 -29.33 11.47
C LEU A 444 2.47 -28.30 10.34
N GLY A 445 2.63 -28.72 9.08
CA GLY A 445 2.57 -27.86 7.91
C GLY A 445 1.22 -27.17 7.76
N ILE A 446 0.12 -27.93 7.91
CA ILE A 446 -1.25 -27.38 7.85
C ILE A 446 -1.47 -26.34 8.96
N ARG A 447 -1.10 -26.66 10.20
CA ARG A 447 -1.28 -25.73 11.32
C ARG A 447 -0.43 -24.47 11.19
N ILE A 448 0.76 -24.55 10.59
CA ILE A 448 1.59 -23.37 10.29
C ILE A 448 0.88 -22.46 9.29
N ALA A 449 0.25 -23.04 8.26
CA ALA A 449 -0.50 -22.31 7.23
C ALA A 449 -1.76 -21.60 7.79
N GLU A 450 -2.37 -22.13 8.85
CA GLU A 450 -3.54 -21.50 9.50
C GLU A 450 -3.20 -20.16 10.18
N PHE A 451 -1.94 -19.97 10.62
CA PHE A 451 -1.56 -18.79 11.39
C PHE A 451 -1.32 -17.57 10.52
N PRO A 452 -1.70 -16.40 11.07
CA PRO A 452 -1.26 -15.07 10.68
C PRO A 452 0.11 -14.88 10.08
N LEU A 453 1.09 -15.67 10.54
CA LEU A 453 2.42 -15.22 10.91
C LEU A 453 3.48 -15.72 9.94
N ASN A 454 4.69 -15.15 10.04
CA ASN A 454 5.85 -15.76 9.40
C ASN A 454 5.96 -17.23 9.86
N PRO A 455 6.25 -18.19 8.97
CA PRO A 455 6.31 -19.61 9.30
C PRO A 455 7.21 -19.95 10.49
N MET A 456 8.32 -19.21 10.69
CA MET A 456 9.18 -19.39 11.87
C MET A 456 8.46 -19.03 13.16
N PHE A 457 7.73 -17.92 13.19
CA PHE A 457 6.94 -17.52 14.36
C PHE A 457 5.74 -18.44 14.59
N ALA A 458 5.07 -18.89 13.53
CA ALA A 458 3.99 -19.87 13.62
C ALA A 458 4.48 -21.21 14.20
N LYS A 459 5.61 -21.72 13.71
CA LYS A 459 6.26 -22.92 14.27
C LYS A 459 6.67 -22.72 15.73
N MET A 460 7.28 -21.59 16.05
CA MET A 460 7.67 -21.26 17.43
C MET A 460 6.46 -21.24 18.38
N LEU A 461 5.34 -20.66 17.96
CA LEU A 461 4.10 -20.68 18.74
C LEU A 461 3.56 -22.10 18.92
N LEU A 462 3.53 -22.91 17.85
CA LEU A 462 3.10 -24.31 17.92
C LEU A 462 4.00 -25.15 18.83
N GLU A 463 5.30 -24.94 18.81
CA GLU A 463 6.27 -25.61 19.68
C GLU A 463 6.20 -25.12 21.13
N SER A 464 5.90 -23.83 21.35
CA SER A 464 5.71 -23.27 22.70
C SER A 464 4.57 -23.98 23.46
N GLY A 465 3.52 -24.39 22.74
CA GLY A 465 2.42 -25.18 23.31
C GLY A 465 2.84 -26.61 23.69
N LYS A 466 3.78 -27.22 22.96
CA LYS A 466 4.31 -28.56 23.24
C LYS A 466 5.29 -28.57 24.41
N LYS A 467 6.09 -27.51 24.57
CA LYS A 467 7.11 -27.38 25.64
C LYS A 467 6.55 -27.11 27.04
N LYS A 468 5.25 -26.79 27.19
CA LYS A 468 4.59 -26.66 28.51
C LYS A 468 4.54 -27.95 29.35
N LYS A 469 4.97 -29.10 28.83
CA LYS A 469 5.13 -30.34 29.62
C LYS A 469 6.45 -30.44 30.40
N TYR A 470 7.42 -29.54 30.18
CA TYR A 470 8.63 -29.47 30.98
C TYR A 470 8.58 -28.22 31.86
N LYS A 471 8.63 -28.43 33.18
CA LYS A 471 8.69 -27.40 34.21
C LYS A 471 9.81 -26.40 33.87
N THR A 472 9.45 -25.14 33.61
CA THR A 472 10.31 -23.99 33.87
C THR A 472 9.48 -22.88 34.49
N THR A 473 9.74 -22.71 35.78
CA THR A 473 9.37 -21.61 36.67
C THR A 473 9.93 -20.28 36.12
N SER A 474 9.14 -19.20 36.23
CA SER A 474 9.45 -17.77 35.97
C SER A 474 10.12 -17.45 34.61
N TYR A 475 9.50 -16.74 33.67
CA TYR A 475 9.55 -15.27 33.59
C TYR A 475 8.64 -14.72 32.47
N PHE A 476 7.41 -15.24 32.31
CA PHE A 476 6.43 -14.60 31.43
C PHE A 476 5.07 -14.55 32.12
N SER A 477 4.66 -13.33 32.47
CA SER A 477 3.36 -13.01 33.06
C SER A 477 2.24 -13.70 32.27
N SER A 478 1.47 -14.50 33.01
CA SER A 478 0.47 -15.47 32.59
C SER A 478 -0.84 -14.86 32.03
N TYR A 479 -0.82 -13.58 31.61
CA TYR A 479 -2.02 -12.86 31.18
C TYR A 479 -2.25 -12.83 29.66
N SER A 480 -1.22 -12.76 28.79
CA SER A 480 -1.46 -12.58 27.33
C SER A 480 -1.73 -13.86 26.53
N ILE A 481 -1.29 -15.04 27.00
CA ILE A 481 -1.44 -16.30 26.24
C ILE A 481 -2.81 -16.97 26.47
N ARG A 482 -3.48 -16.66 27.59
CA ARG A 482 -4.83 -17.20 27.87
C ARG A 482 -5.90 -16.64 26.93
N HIS A 483 -5.79 -15.38 26.50
CA HIS A 483 -6.76 -14.80 25.56
C HIS A 483 -6.68 -15.40 24.15
N LEU A 484 -5.47 -15.66 23.66
CA LEU A 484 -5.23 -16.29 22.35
C LEU A 484 -5.61 -17.79 22.32
N LEU A 485 -5.51 -18.49 23.45
CA LEU A 485 -5.90 -19.90 23.54
C LEU A 485 -7.40 -20.10 23.85
N ASN A 486 -8.05 -19.17 24.56
CA ASN A 486 -9.48 -19.28 24.89
C ASN A 486 -10.40 -19.13 23.67
N LEU A 487 -9.97 -18.47 22.59
CA LEU A 487 -10.70 -18.43 21.31
C LEU A 487 -10.76 -19.80 20.60
N LYS A 488 -9.89 -20.76 20.94
CA LYS A 488 -9.93 -22.12 20.37
C LYS A 488 -10.79 -23.12 21.16
N TYR A 489 -11.07 -22.87 22.43
CA TYR A 489 -11.84 -23.81 23.26
C TYR A 489 -13.36 -23.61 23.23
N SER A 490 -13.87 -22.54 22.58
CA SER A 490 -15.32 -22.35 22.41
C SER A 490 -15.90 -23.06 21.18
N VAL A 491 -15.07 -23.53 20.24
CA VAL A 491 -15.54 -24.15 18.98
C VAL A 491 -15.48 -25.69 19.04
N SER A 492 -14.72 -26.26 19.98
CA SER A 492 -14.60 -27.72 20.13
C SER A 492 -15.63 -28.37 21.06
N SER A 493 -16.54 -27.60 21.67
CA SER A 493 -17.62 -28.14 22.54
C SER A 493 -18.97 -28.33 21.84
N TRP A 494 -19.07 -28.05 20.54
CA TRP A 494 -20.31 -28.21 19.74
C TRP A 494 -20.28 -29.39 18.75
N ARG A 495 -19.31 -30.29 18.86
CA ARG A 495 -19.33 -31.60 18.18
C ARG A 495 -19.14 -32.69 19.22
N GLY A 496 -20.23 -33.01 19.93
CA GLY A 496 -20.23 -34.01 20.99
C GLY A 496 -21.39 -33.85 21.97
N ALA A 497 -22.61 -33.66 21.46
CA ALA A 497 -23.88 -33.99 22.09
C ALA A 497 -24.93 -34.08 20.98
#